data_AF-A0A7C7C4U5-F1
#
_entry.id   AF-A0A7C7C4U5-F1
#
_cell.length_a   1.000
_cell.length_b   1.000
_cell.length_c   1.000
_cell.angle_alpha   90.00
_cell.angle_beta   90.00
_cell.angle_gamma   90.00
#
_symmetry.space_group_name_H-M   'P 1'
#
loop_
_entity.id
_entity.type
_entity.pdbx_description
1 polymer ?
#
loop_
_entity_poly.entity_id
_entity_poly.type
_entity_poly.pdbx_seq_one_letter_code
_entity_poly.pdbx_strand_id
1 'polypeptide(L)'
;MDEEKPFGDIAAKNFRVGDIVEWTTWSSHQEEWEPHYGVLVSLKNELRSNRLVSISKVLPLNGIGNEMEFFTLSLKLLSRTKEEIS
;
A
#
# COMPACT_ATOMS: atom_id res chain seq x y z
N MET A 1 -23.54 -17.43 8.21
CA MET A 1 -23.18 -17.20 6.80
C MET A 1 -21.88 -16.44 6.87
N ASP A 2 -20.74 -17.13 6.73
CA ASP A 2 -19.44 -16.47 6.76
C ASP A 2 -19.32 -15.66 5.47
N GLU A 3 -19.45 -14.34 5.59
CA GLU A 3 -19.13 -13.43 4.50
C GLU A 3 -17.66 -13.67 4.11
N GLU A 4 -17.43 -14.19 2.91
CA GLU A 4 -16.09 -14.36 2.36
C GLU A 4 -15.40 -12.99 2.38
N LYS A 5 -14.42 -12.84 3.29
CA LYS A 5 -13.67 -11.60 3.44
C LYS A 5 -13.05 -11.26 2.09
N PRO A 6 -13.28 -10.04 1.56
CA PRO A 6 -12.76 -9.68 0.25
C PRO A 6 -11.24 -9.88 0.22
N PHE A 7 -10.71 -10.40 -0.89
CA PHE A 7 -9.30 -10.80 -1.01
C PHE A 7 -8.30 -9.66 -0.69
N GLY A 8 -8.69 -8.40 -0.94
CA GLY A 8 -7.89 -7.22 -0.56
C GLY A 8 -8.03 -6.79 0.91
N ASP A 9 -9.10 -7.21 1.57
CA ASP A 9 -9.52 -6.74 2.89
C ASP A 9 -8.62 -7.28 4.02
N ILE A 10 -8.00 -8.44 3.83
CA ILE A 10 -7.03 -9.02 4.77
C ILE A 10 -5.71 -8.23 4.74
N ALA A 11 -5.24 -7.86 3.54
CA ALA A 11 -4.04 -7.05 3.40
C ALA A 11 -4.29 -5.62 3.92
N ALA A 12 -5.41 -5.00 3.52
CA ALA A 12 -5.82 -3.67 3.96
C ALA A 12 -5.94 -3.54 5.49
N LYS A 13 -6.42 -4.57 6.20
CA LYS A 13 -6.52 -4.57 7.68
C LYS A 13 -5.17 -4.40 8.39
N ASN A 14 -4.07 -4.69 7.71
CA ASN A 14 -2.73 -4.56 8.28
C ASN A 14 -2.09 -3.20 8.00
N PHE A 15 -2.74 -2.32 7.23
CA PHE A 15 -2.22 -1.00 6.90
C PHE A 15 -3.03 0.10 7.57
N ARG A 16 -2.35 1.19 7.94
CA ARG A 16 -2.94 2.40 8.46
C ARG A 16 -2.31 3.61 7.77
N VAL A 17 -3.09 4.67 7.60
CA VAL A 17 -2.55 5.95 7.14
C VAL A 17 -1.45 6.40 8.10
N GLY A 18 -0.33 6.86 7.53
CA GLY A 18 0.91 7.18 8.24
C GLY A 18 1.95 6.06 8.20
N ASP A 19 1.55 4.81 7.95
CA ASP A 19 2.50 3.69 7.91
C ASP A 19 3.58 3.88 6.83
N ILE A 20 4.81 3.48 7.16
CA ILE A 20 5.90 3.42 6.19
C ILE A 20 5.80 2.09 5.45
N VAL A 21 5.72 2.18 4.13
CA VAL A 21 5.56 1.04 3.24
C VAL A 21 6.67 0.99 2.20
N GLU A 22 6.90 -0.21 1.70
CA GLU A 22 7.84 -0.53 0.63
C GLU A 22 7.09 -1.06 -0.59
N TRP A 23 7.55 -0.69 -1.78
CA TRP A 23 7.23 -1.36 -3.04
C TRP A 23 8.50 -1.51 -3.87
N THR A 24 8.50 -2.40 -4.87
CA THR A 24 9.66 -2.64 -5.73
C THR A 24 9.33 -2.36 -7.18
N THR A 25 10.27 -1.79 -7.92
CA THR A 25 10.20 -1.66 -9.39
C THR A 25 11.38 -2.37 -10.02
N TRP A 26 11.18 -2.95 -11.21
CA TRP A 26 12.29 -3.54 -11.95
C TRP A 26 13.13 -2.44 -12.61
N SER A 27 14.44 -2.45 -12.37
CA SER A 27 15.42 -1.58 -13.02
C SER A 27 16.09 -2.32 -14.16
N SER A 28 15.81 -1.92 -15.39
CA SER A 28 16.47 -2.51 -16.56
C SER A 28 17.96 -2.17 -16.67
N HIS A 29 18.42 -1.14 -15.95
CA HIS A 29 19.81 -0.67 -16.03
C HIS A 29 20.72 -1.45 -15.08
N GLN A 30 20.21 -1.76 -13.90
CA GLN A 30 20.91 -2.55 -12.88
C GLN A 30 20.55 -4.04 -12.95
N GLU A 31 19.56 -4.40 -13.77
CA GLU A 31 19.00 -5.76 -13.88
C GLU A 31 18.55 -6.32 -12.52
N GLU A 32 17.99 -5.45 -11.67
CA GLU A 32 17.56 -5.80 -10.33
C GLU A 32 16.24 -5.13 -9.92
N TRP A 33 15.64 -5.64 -8.85
CA TRP A 33 14.46 -5.03 -8.23
C TRP A 33 14.90 -3.93 -7.27
N GLU A 34 14.60 -2.69 -7.62
CA GLU A 34 14.88 -1.52 -6.78
C GLU A 34 13.76 -1.32 -5.76
N PRO A 35 14.06 -1.28 -4.45
CA PRO A 35 13.08 -0.96 -3.43
C PRO A 35 12.84 0.55 -3.34
N HIS A 36 11.58 0.91 -3.13
CA HIS A 36 11.11 2.27 -2.91
C HIS A 36 10.31 2.35 -1.63
N TYR A 37 10.32 3.53 -1.01
CA TYR A 37 9.71 3.75 0.29
C TYR A 37 8.82 4.97 0.29
N GLY A 38 7.76 4.91 1.08
CA GLY A 38 6.78 5.98 1.16
C GLY A 38 5.90 5.88 2.38
N VAL A 39 5.12 6.93 2.60
CA VAL A 39 4.10 7.00 3.63
C VAL A 39 2.76 6.70 3.02
N LEU A 40 2.01 5.77 3.60
CA LEU A 40 0.63 5.52 3.19
C LEU A 40 -0.24 6.72 3.58
N VAL A 41 -0.84 7.42 2.62
CA VAL A 41 -1.66 8.61 2.88
C VAL A 41 -3.15 8.36 2.75
N SER A 42 -3.56 7.31 2.04
CA SER A 42 -4.97 6.92 1.91
C SER A 42 -5.10 5.44 1.57
N LEU A 43 -6.22 4.85 2.01
CA LEU A 43 -6.61 3.48 1.70
C LEU A 43 -8.11 3.46 1.40
N LYS A 44 -8.51 2.88 0.26
CA LYS A 44 -9.91 2.76 -0.16
C LYS A 44 -10.17 1.41 -0.80
N ASN A 45 -11.37 0.87 -0.59
CA ASN A 45 -11.84 -0.30 -1.32
C ASN A 45 -12.64 0.17 -2.54
N GLU A 46 -12.37 -0.41 -3.70
CA GLU A 46 -13.04 -0.10 -4.97
C GLU A 46 -13.50 -1.38 -5.66
N LEU A 47 -14.62 -1.34 -6.39
CA LEU A 47 -15.06 -2.44 -7.23
C LEU A 47 -14.41 -2.29 -8.63
N ARG A 48 -13.54 -3.22 -9.02
CA ARG A 48 -12.95 -3.29 -10.36
C ARG A 48 -13.29 -4.60 -11.03
N SER A 49 -13.93 -4.55 -12.19
CA SER A 49 -14.35 -5.74 -12.96
C SER A 49 -15.07 -6.80 -12.10
N ASN A 50 -16.02 -6.35 -11.29
CA ASN A 50 -16.81 -7.17 -10.36
C ASN A 50 -16.00 -7.84 -9.23
N ARG A 51 -14.83 -7.31 -8.88
CA ARG A 51 -14.02 -7.73 -7.73
C ARG A 51 -13.75 -6.53 -6.82
N LEU A 52 -13.94 -6.70 -5.52
CA LEU A 52 -13.54 -5.69 -4.54
C LEU A 52 -12.03 -5.74 -4.34
N VAL A 53 -11.36 -4.62 -4.59
CA VAL A 53 -9.91 -4.47 -4.46
C VAL A 53 -9.58 -3.29 -3.55
N SER A 54 -8.51 -3.40 -2.78
CA SER A 54 -8.03 -2.31 -1.93
C SER A 54 -6.96 -1.52 -2.67
N ILE A 55 -7.19 -0.22 -2.86
CA ILE A 55 -6.27 0.73 -3.48
C ILE A 55 -5.67 1.62 -2.39
N SER A 56 -4.35 1.72 -2.40
CA SER A 56 -3.56 2.55 -1.51
C SER A 56 -2.98 3.73 -2.26
N LYS A 57 -2.90 4.90 -1.61
CA LYS A 57 -2.10 6.04 -2.08
C LYS A 57 -0.89 6.21 -1.19
N VAL A 58 0.28 6.32 -1.80
CA VAL A 58 1.55 6.42 -1.10
C VAL A 58 2.27 7.69 -1.54
N LEU A 59 2.78 8.45 -0.58
CA LEU A 59 3.66 9.58 -0.80
C LEU A 59 5.13 9.10 -0.70
N PRO A 60 5.91 9.11 -1.79
CA PRO A 60 7.30 8.64 -1.76
C PRO A 60 8.20 9.50 -0.85
N LEU A 61 9.12 8.86 -0.10
CA LEU A 61 10.07 9.56 0.78
C LEU A 61 11.23 10.21 0.02
N ASN A 62 11.67 9.58 -1.07
CA ASN A 62 12.92 9.92 -1.75
C ASN A 62 12.72 10.85 -2.96
N GLY A 63 11.54 11.45 -3.13
CA GLY A 63 11.24 12.27 -4.30
C GLY A 63 10.33 13.47 -4.00
N ILE A 64 10.49 14.54 -4.77
CA ILE A 64 9.47 15.60 -4.92
C ILE A 64 8.38 15.00 -5.81
N GLY A 65 7.53 14.16 -5.24
CA GLY A 65 6.58 13.32 -5.97
C GLY A 65 5.14 13.63 -5.62
N ASN A 66 4.26 13.51 -6.61
CA ASN A 66 2.83 13.39 -6.38
C ASN A 66 2.51 12.04 -5.72
N GLU A 67 1.35 11.94 -5.07
CA GLU A 67 0.84 10.67 -4.56
C GLU A 67 0.78 9.61 -5.66
N MET A 68 1.19 8.39 -5.34
CA MET A 68 1.16 7.24 -6.24
C MET A 68 0.10 6.24 -5.79
N GLU A 69 -0.70 5.73 -6.72
CA GLU A 69 -1.69 4.70 -6.43
C GLU A 69 -1.13 3.28 -6.64
N PHE A 70 -1.41 2.40 -5.68
CA PHE A 70 -1.01 1.00 -5.68
C PHE A 70 -2.19 0.10 -5.36
N PHE A 71 -2.19 -1.12 -5.90
CA PHE A 71 -2.95 -2.18 -5.24
C PHE A 71 -2.32 -2.42 -3.87
N THR A 72 -3.11 -2.40 -2.81
CA THR A 72 -2.59 -2.50 -1.43
C THR A 72 -1.80 -3.80 -1.22
N LEU A 73 -2.15 -4.85 -1.95
CA LEU A 73 -1.47 -6.14 -1.96
C LEU A 73 -0.03 -6.09 -2.51
N SER A 74 0.34 -5.05 -3.26
CA SER A 74 1.71 -4.87 -3.77
C SER A 74 2.62 -4.10 -2.81
N LEU A 75 2.09 -3.67 -1.66
CA LEU A 75 2.85 -2.96 -0.64
C LEU A 75 3.29 -3.91 0.47
N LYS A 76 4.45 -3.62 1.05
CA LYS A 76 4.97 -4.28 2.24
C LYS A 76 5.06 -3.28 3.38
N LEU A 77 4.46 -3.61 4.52
CA LEU A 77 4.56 -2.80 5.73
C LEU A 77 5.97 -2.90 6.32
N LEU A 78 6.63 -1.76 6.54
CA LEU A 78 7.94 -1.71 7.19
C LEU A 78 7.88 -1.15 8.60
N SER A 79 7.10 -0.09 8.80
CA SER A 79 6.92 0.54 10.11
C SER A 79 5.48 0.97 10.27
N ARG A 80 4.94 0.68 11.46
CA ARG A 80 3.60 1.10 11.84
C ARG A 80 3.66 2.39 12.62
N THR A 81 2.80 3.33 12.27
CA THR A 81 2.63 4.54 13.08
C THR A 81 2.04 4.13 14.43
N LYS A 82 2.66 4.56 15.53
CA LYS A 82 2.12 4.30 16.87
C LYS A 82 0.76 4.99 16.97
N GLU A 83 -0.27 4.25 17.38
CA GLU A 83 -1.48 4.88 17.90
C GLU A 83 -1.07 5.63 19.16
N GLU A 84 -1.14 6.95 19.14
CA GLU A 84 -1.20 7.71 20.39
C GLU A 84 -2.51 7.32 21.07
N ILE A 85 -2.39 6.51 22.13
CA ILE A 85 -3.49 6.21 23.03
C ILE A 85 -3.84 7.52 23.74
N SER A 86 -4.91 8.17 23.31
CA SER A 86 -5.57 9.27 24.04
C SER A 86 -6.68 8.73 24.92
#